data_AF-A0A4Q4SJF3-F1
#
_entry.id   AF-A0A4Q4SJF3-F1
#
_cell.length_a   1.000
_cell.length_b   1.000
_cell.length_c   1.000
_cell.angle_alpha   90.00
_cell.angle_beta   90.00
_cell.angle_gamma   90.00
#
_symmetry.space_group_name_H-M   'P 1'
#
loop_
_entity.id
_entity.type
_entity.pdbx_description
1 polymer ?
#
loop_
_entity_poly.entity_id
_entity_poly.type
_entity_poly.pdbx_seq_one_letter_code
_entity_poly.pdbx_strand_id
1 'polypeptide(L)'
;MVYPEQRQQQDEWARQYAPQVSPEQQQLSQQQHSAFTYQNSPEVFPVQQPQQQHNAWGNHLTPSPPHNTGTSATWARQYAPHVIPEQHRQNPWGHQYAPRVSTEQQQQPRAVRGPYAQQPSPSMGINTPTPSSATYSNNYFYGERYLNLGQHSYYNGQTVPTMPPLLTPQQQNNITQQNFVAAPPADQGLTAPALDPHPSDVVSSLSQAMATMPQQGSHCPKDDVTLPATDEDREQWVRMLLNAINNLDGIEGNQGKKNQNSLQKRWRGPLTGPDYYLPADKLILCWTIEDLAERLHRLGPSVFHSFDANFWHQAAKTRNWTFEDRMTWIIELLRVSKTRCDSLLGGSSLQGIVANPAEKLDATRAQAKQNEKRGETLKLGRAIKKQKTNRVT
;
A
#
# COMPACT_ATOMS: atom_id res chain seq x y z
N MET A 1 -12.22 -27.46 5.34
CA MET A 1 -12.11 -28.78 4.69
C MET A 1 -11.51 -28.56 3.32
N VAL A 2 -10.21 -28.86 3.14
CA VAL A 2 -9.58 -28.87 1.82
C VAL A 2 -9.99 -30.19 1.17
N TYR A 3 -10.57 -30.12 -0.03
CA TYR A 3 -11.05 -31.31 -0.73
C TYR A 3 -9.85 -32.23 -1.02
N PRO A 4 -9.96 -33.55 -0.78
CA PRO A 4 -8.85 -34.50 -0.97
C PRO A 4 -8.28 -34.47 -2.40
N GLU A 5 -9.10 -34.10 -3.38
CA GLU A 5 -8.72 -33.92 -4.78
C GLU A 5 -7.72 -32.78 -5.00
N GLN A 6 -7.79 -31.68 -4.23
CA GLN A 6 -6.84 -30.58 -4.33
C GLN A 6 -5.45 -30.94 -3.78
N ARG A 7 -5.39 -31.80 -2.75
CA ARG A 7 -4.10 -32.25 -2.20
C ARG A 7 -3.38 -33.15 -3.19
N GLN A 8 -4.12 -34.02 -3.88
CA GLN A 8 -3.57 -34.92 -4.89
C GLN A 8 -3.00 -34.15 -6.09
N GLN A 9 -3.70 -33.10 -6.54
CA GLN A 9 -3.21 -32.22 -7.60
C GLN A 9 -1.96 -31.43 -7.20
N GLN A 10 -1.85 -31.03 -5.94
CA GLN A 10 -0.69 -30.32 -5.40
C GLN A 10 0.54 -31.23 -5.30
N ASP A 11 0.35 -32.49 -4.91
CA ASP A 11 1.41 -33.50 -4.85
C ASP A 11 1.91 -33.91 -6.25
N GLU A 12 1.02 -34.03 -7.24
CA GLU A 12 1.41 -34.27 -8.64
C GLU A 12 2.19 -33.10 -9.23
N TRP A 13 1.77 -31.86 -8.93
CA TRP A 13 2.48 -30.67 -9.37
C TRP A 13 3.87 -30.58 -8.71
N ALA A 14 3.97 -30.85 -7.41
CA ALA A 14 5.26 -30.89 -6.71
C ALA A 14 6.23 -31.94 -7.29
N ARG A 15 5.72 -33.09 -7.75
CA ARG A 15 6.53 -34.12 -8.42
C ARG A 15 6.97 -33.72 -9.82
N GLN A 16 6.11 -33.04 -10.57
CA GLN A 16 6.41 -32.65 -11.95
C GLN A 16 7.44 -31.52 -12.05
N TYR A 17 7.49 -30.64 -11.03
CA TYR A 17 8.36 -29.46 -11.02
C TYR A 17 9.47 -29.52 -9.95
N ALA A 18 9.66 -30.67 -9.29
CA ALA A 18 10.82 -30.87 -8.44
C ALA A 18 12.09 -30.72 -9.29
N PRO A 19 13.03 -29.83 -8.94
CA PRO A 19 14.26 -29.66 -9.69
C PRO A 19 15.01 -30.99 -9.73
N GLN A 20 15.24 -31.49 -10.94
CA GLN A 20 16.06 -32.67 -11.17
C GLN A 20 17.50 -32.32 -10.77
N VAL A 21 17.90 -32.75 -9.58
CA VAL A 21 19.26 -32.56 -9.08
C VAL A 21 20.18 -33.34 -10.01
N SER A 22 21.14 -32.65 -10.63
CA SER A 22 22.13 -33.29 -11.50
C SER A 22 22.85 -34.41 -10.73
N PRO A 23 23.16 -35.56 -11.37
CA PRO A 23 23.94 -36.63 -10.76
C PRO A 23 25.25 -36.12 -10.13
N GLU A 24 25.87 -35.07 -10.70
CA GLU A 24 27.07 -34.44 -10.15
C GLU A 24 26.80 -33.71 -8.83
N GLN A 25 25.66 -33.02 -8.68
CA GLN A 25 25.31 -32.35 -7.42
C GLN A 25 25.00 -33.36 -6.32
N GLN A 26 24.40 -34.50 -6.68
CA GLN A 26 24.13 -35.58 -5.74
C GLN A 26 25.42 -36.26 -5.28
N GLN A 27 26.43 -36.36 -6.15
CA GLN A 27 27.76 -36.88 -5.81
C GLN A 27 28.57 -35.90 -4.95
N LEU A 28 28.46 -34.59 -5.21
CA LEU A 28 29.11 -33.55 -4.40
C LEU A 28 28.55 -33.50 -2.97
N SER A 29 27.23 -33.64 -2.82
CA SER A 29 26.56 -33.73 -1.52
C SER A 29 27.04 -34.95 -0.71
N GLN A 30 27.20 -36.11 -1.35
CA GLN A 30 27.70 -37.31 -0.68
C GLN A 30 29.18 -37.18 -0.27
N GLN A 31 30.02 -36.49 -1.06
CA GLN A 31 31.40 -36.20 -0.66
C GLN A 31 31.49 -35.22 0.53
N GLN A 32 30.60 -34.23 0.61
CA GLN A 32 30.60 -33.30 1.74
C GLN A 32 30.17 -33.95 3.06
N HIS A 33 29.27 -34.94 3.02
CA HIS A 33 28.87 -35.66 4.23
C HIS A 33 29.92 -36.64 4.75
N SER A 34 30.80 -37.15 3.89
CA SER A 34 31.90 -38.04 4.29
C SER A 34 33.12 -37.28 4.86
N ALA A 35 33.26 -35.99 4.57
CA ALA A 35 34.32 -35.15 5.15
C ALA A 35 34.02 -34.71 6.60
N PHE A 36 32.78 -34.84 7.09
CA PHE A 36 32.38 -34.34 8.41
C PHE A 36 32.47 -35.38 9.55
N THR A 37 32.84 -36.63 9.25
CA THR A 37 32.79 -37.73 10.25
C THR A 37 34.13 -38.04 10.93
N TYR A 38 35.21 -37.28 10.65
CA TYR A 38 36.54 -37.52 11.22
C TYR A 38 37.18 -36.26 11.80
N GLN A 39 36.51 -35.62 12.76
CA GLN A 39 37.17 -34.65 13.65
C GLN A 39 36.26 -34.43 14.86
N ASN A 40 36.37 -35.29 15.87
CA ASN A 40 36.07 -35.01 17.28
C ASN A 40 36.33 -36.27 18.11
N SER A 41 37.61 -36.50 18.45
CA SER A 41 37.96 -37.37 19.57
C SER A 41 37.78 -36.57 20.87
N PRO A 42 37.00 -37.05 21.85
CA PRO A 42 36.85 -36.35 23.12
C PRO A 42 38.13 -36.49 23.97
N GLU A 43 38.75 -35.35 24.28
CA GLU A 43 39.78 -35.24 25.31
C GLU A 43 39.16 -35.56 26.69
N VAL A 44 39.75 -36.54 27.38
CA VAL A 44 39.41 -36.92 28.74
C VAL A 44 40.07 -35.92 29.69
N PHE A 45 39.28 -35.02 30.28
CA PHE A 45 39.73 -34.16 31.38
C PHE A 45 39.62 -34.92 32.72
N PRO A 46 40.68 -34.92 33.55
CA PRO A 46 40.59 -35.48 34.90
C PRO A 46 39.74 -34.58 35.82
N VAL A 47 38.71 -35.18 36.41
CA VAL A 47 37.84 -34.59 37.43
C VAL A 47 38.63 -34.37 38.72
N GLN A 48 38.81 -33.11 39.12
CA GLN A 48 39.23 -32.76 40.48
C GLN A 48 38.04 -32.80 41.43
N GLN A 49 38.18 -33.57 42.50
CA GLN A 49 37.23 -33.66 43.61
C GLN A 49 37.12 -32.32 44.36
N PRO A 50 35.91 -31.76 44.56
CA PRO A 50 35.73 -30.67 45.51
C PRO A 50 35.69 -31.21 46.94
N GLN A 51 36.54 -30.61 47.75
CA GLN A 51 36.71 -30.81 49.19
C GLN A 51 35.42 -30.38 49.92
N GLN A 52 34.87 -31.30 50.73
CA GLN A 52 33.72 -31.05 51.59
C GLN A 52 34.04 -29.99 52.65
N GLN A 53 33.25 -28.91 52.69
CA GLN A 53 33.11 -28.09 53.89
C GLN A 53 31.67 -28.21 54.39
N HIS A 54 31.54 -28.76 55.60
CA HIS A 54 30.33 -28.75 56.41
C HIS A 54 29.95 -27.31 56.77
N ASN A 55 28.70 -26.94 56.53
CA ASN A 55 28.01 -25.94 57.34
C ASN A 55 26.56 -26.39 57.55
N ALA A 56 26.21 -26.51 58.83
CA ALA A 56 24.86 -26.71 59.36
C ALA A 56 24.04 -25.40 59.25
N TRP A 57 22.81 -25.42 59.79
CA TRP A 57 21.70 -24.45 59.65
C TRP A 57 20.82 -24.76 58.43
N GLY A 58 19.55 -25.15 58.50
CA GLY A 58 18.52 -24.94 59.52
C GLY A 58 17.25 -24.48 58.79
N ASN A 59 16.27 -25.39 58.68
CA ASN A 59 14.82 -25.22 58.40
C ASN A 59 14.30 -23.96 57.66
N HIS A 60 13.56 -24.17 56.56
CA HIS A 60 12.14 -23.79 56.41
C HIS A 60 11.64 -24.20 55.01
N LEU A 61 10.73 -25.19 54.97
CA LEU A 61 10.01 -25.62 53.76
C LEU A 61 8.72 -24.80 53.61
N THR A 62 8.55 -24.12 52.49
CA THR A 62 7.25 -23.74 51.93
C THR A 62 7.14 -24.28 50.51
N PRO A 63 6.02 -24.93 50.13
CA PRO A 63 5.87 -25.49 48.79
C PRO A 63 5.41 -24.41 47.79
N SER A 64 6.14 -24.29 46.68
CA SER A 64 5.73 -23.54 45.48
C SER A 64 4.67 -24.33 44.68
N PRO A 65 3.72 -23.65 44.01
CA PRO A 65 2.70 -24.32 43.21
C PRO A 65 3.24 -24.73 41.82
N PRO A 66 2.61 -25.72 41.17
CA PRO A 66 3.12 -26.34 39.95
C PRO A 66 2.98 -25.41 38.72
N HIS A 67 4.03 -25.43 37.90
CA HIS A 67 4.04 -24.87 36.55
C HIS A 67 2.97 -25.54 35.68
N ASN A 68 2.04 -24.72 35.18
CA ASN A 68 1.04 -25.11 34.21
C ASN A 68 1.66 -25.03 32.81
N THR A 69 2.00 -26.18 32.23
CA THR A 69 2.38 -26.33 30.82
C THR A 69 1.11 -26.41 29.98
N GLY A 70 0.50 -25.24 29.76
CA GLY A 70 -0.64 -25.05 28.88
C GLY A 70 -0.19 -24.85 27.45
N THR A 71 -0.43 -25.86 26.63
CA THR A 71 -0.21 -25.95 25.18
C THR A 71 -0.81 -24.77 24.42
N SER A 72 -0.01 -24.15 23.56
CA SER A 72 -0.38 -23.14 22.57
C SER A 72 -1.32 -23.73 21.52
N ALA A 73 -2.63 -23.50 21.66
CA ALA A 73 -3.65 -23.80 20.63
C ALA A 73 -4.99 -23.11 20.90
N THR A 74 -5.05 -21.76 20.92
CA THR A 74 -6.34 -21.05 21.11
C THR A 74 -6.55 -19.76 20.30
N TRP A 75 -5.66 -19.37 19.38
CA TRP A 75 -5.81 -18.09 18.67
C TRP A 75 -6.80 -18.10 17.48
N ALA A 76 -7.29 -19.26 17.05
CA ALA A 76 -8.17 -19.38 15.87
C ALA A 76 -9.67 -19.02 16.09
N ARG A 77 -10.06 -18.41 17.23
CA ARG A 77 -11.46 -18.06 17.53
C ARG A 77 -11.75 -16.57 17.79
N GLN A 78 -10.75 -15.68 17.75
CA GLN A 78 -10.93 -14.30 18.23
C GLN A 78 -11.07 -13.22 17.15
N TYR A 79 -11.27 -13.59 15.88
CA TYR A 79 -11.59 -12.65 14.80
C TYR A 79 -13.07 -12.73 14.37
N ALA A 80 -13.98 -12.88 15.34
CA ALA A 80 -15.33 -12.37 15.16
C ALA A 80 -15.25 -10.83 15.13
N PRO A 81 -15.98 -10.14 14.24
CA PRO A 81 -15.86 -8.70 14.09
C PRO A 81 -16.14 -8.02 15.43
N HIS A 82 -15.15 -7.29 15.96
CA HIS A 82 -15.39 -6.31 17.01
C HIS A 82 -16.44 -5.32 16.48
N VAL A 83 -17.67 -5.46 16.95
CA VAL A 83 -18.71 -4.47 16.81
C VAL A 83 -18.22 -3.24 17.58
N ILE A 84 -17.69 -2.26 16.85
CA ILE A 84 -17.43 -0.93 17.37
C ILE A 84 -18.80 -0.42 17.87
N PRO A 85 -18.98 -0.08 19.15
CA PRO A 85 -20.24 0.46 19.63
C PRO A 85 -20.56 1.74 18.84
N GLU A 86 -21.68 1.68 18.14
CA GLU A 86 -22.21 2.75 17.31
C GLU A 86 -22.56 3.94 18.21
N GLN A 87 -21.59 4.84 18.42
CA GLN A 87 -21.86 6.11 19.07
C GLN A 87 -22.81 6.90 18.18
N HIS A 88 -24.06 6.99 18.64
CA HIS A 88 -25.08 7.91 18.16
C HIS A 88 -24.52 9.34 18.08
N ARG A 89 -24.02 9.72 16.91
CA ARG A 89 -23.89 11.13 16.53
C ARG A 89 -25.27 11.61 16.11
N GLN A 90 -25.95 12.30 17.04
CA GLN A 90 -27.07 13.16 16.70
C GLN A 90 -26.58 14.24 15.73
N ASN A 91 -27.16 14.26 14.52
CA ASN A 91 -27.02 15.34 13.55
C ASN A 91 -27.92 16.51 13.96
N PRO A 92 -27.41 17.72 14.25
CA PRO A 92 -28.25 18.86 14.64
C PRO A 92 -28.76 19.72 13.48
N TRP A 93 -28.63 19.28 12.23
CA TRP A 93 -29.06 20.07 11.06
C TRP A 93 -30.23 19.42 10.33
N GLY A 94 -31.41 19.49 10.96
CA GLY A 94 -32.69 19.23 10.30
C GLY A 94 -33.12 20.44 9.48
N HIS A 95 -32.80 20.45 8.18
CA HIS A 95 -33.45 21.36 7.23
C HIS A 95 -34.52 20.59 6.45
N GLN A 96 -35.77 20.90 6.77
CA GLN A 96 -36.95 20.55 5.98
C GLN A 96 -36.84 21.18 4.60
N TYR A 97 -36.83 20.35 3.55
CA TYR A 97 -37.06 20.82 2.18
C TYR A 97 -38.54 20.63 1.85
N ALA A 98 -39.26 21.74 1.68
CA ALA A 98 -40.56 21.77 1.04
C ALA A 98 -40.38 21.77 -0.50
N PRO A 99 -41.23 21.08 -1.28
CA PRO A 99 -41.15 21.11 -2.73
C PRO A 99 -41.85 22.37 -3.26
N ARG A 100 -41.11 23.25 -3.93
CA ARG A 100 -41.70 24.30 -4.77
C ARG A 100 -41.75 23.81 -6.22
N VAL A 101 -42.96 23.55 -6.68
CA VAL A 101 -43.30 23.41 -8.09
C VAL A 101 -43.44 24.82 -8.67
N SER A 102 -42.69 25.14 -9.71
CA SER A 102 -43.00 26.27 -10.59
C SER A 102 -42.58 25.95 -12.01
N THR A 103 -43.61 25.74 -12.82
CA THR A 103 -43.61 25.77 -14.27
C THR A 103 -43.38 27.20 -14.74
N GLU A 104 -42.28 27.46 -15.46
CA GLU A 104 -42.27 28.58 -16.39
C GLU A 104 -41.41 28.26 -17.61
N GLN A 105 -42.09 28.27 -18.75
CA GLN A 105 -41.64 27.86 -20.06
C GLN A 105 -41.26 29.14 -20.80
N GLN A 106 -39.99 29.53 -20.76
CA GLN A 106 -39.52 30.71 -21.49
C GLN A 106 -38.81 30.27 -22.80
N GLN A 107 -39.50 30.53 -23.90
CA GLN A 107 -39.03 30.34 -25.27
C GLN A 107 -37.91 31.36 -25.57
N GLN A 108 -36.76 30.87 -26.05
CA GLN A 108 -35.73 31.71 -26.67
C GLN A 108 -35.81 31.63 -28.20
N PRO A 109 -35.63 32.75 -28.92
CA PRO A 109 -35.67 32.77 -30.37
C PRO A 109 -34.40 32.22 -31.03
N ARG A 110 -34.62 31.57 -32.17
CA ARG A 110 -33.67 30.98 -33.11
C ARG A 110 -32.74 32.07 -33.69
N ALA A 111 -31.43 31.94 -33.47
CA ALA A 111 -30.43 32.70 -34.20
C ALA A 111 -30.17 32.08 -35.59
N VAL A 112 -30.18 32.94 -36.60
CA VAL A 112 -30.04 32.66 -38.04
C VAL A 112 -28.56 32.37 -38.37
N ARG A 113 -28.32 31.31 -39.15
CA ARG A 113 -27.01 30.95 -39.73
C ARG A 113 -26.62 31.95 -40.83
N GLY A 114 -25.46 32.59 -40.70
CA GLY A 114 -24.76 33.26 -41.80
C GLY A 114 -23.74 32.33 -42.48
N PRO A 115 -23.49 32.47 -43.80
CA PRO A 115 -22.52 31.66 -44.53
C PRO A 115 -21.09 32.23 -44.38
N TYR A 116 -20.11 31.36 -44.11
CA TYR A 116 -18.69 31.72 -44.12
C TYR A 116 -18.12 31.60 -45.54
N ALA A 117 -17.46 32.67 -45.98
CA ALA A 117 -16.69 32.76 -47.20
C ALA A 117 -15.33 32.04 -47.07
N GLN A 118 -14.91 31.40 -48.16
CA GLN A 118 -13.60 30.80 -48.33
C GLN A 118 -12.53 31.89 -48.46
N GLN A 119 -11.36 31.71 -47.82
CA GLN A 119 -10.11 32.32 -48.24
C GLN A 119 -8.92 31.35 -48.10
N PRO A 120 -7.87 31.53 -48.94
CA PRO A 120 -6.88 30.51 -49.23
C PRO A 120 -5.62 30.59 -48.34
N SER A 121 -4.92 29.45 -48.28
CA SER A 121 -3.68 29.20 -47.53
C SER A 121 -2.47 29.99 -48.04
N PRO A 122 -1.45 30.18 -47.18
CA PRO A 122 -0.08 30.12 -47.66
C PRO A 122 0.88 29.25 -46.81
N SER A 123 1.67 28.49 -47.57
CA SER A 123 3.11 28.15 -47.45
C SER A 123 3.77 27.76 -46.12
N MET A 124 4.25 26.50 -46.16
CA MET A 124 5.46 25.89 -45.58
C MET A 124 6.50 26.81 -44.89
N GLY A 125 6.83 26.46 -43.65
CA GLY A 125 8.05 26.87 -42.95
C GLY A 125 8.60 25.71 -42.12
N ILE A 126 9.81 25.26 -42.44
CA ILE A 126 10.59 24.22 -41.76
C ILE A 126 11.15 24.81 -40.46
N ASN A 127 10.96 24.13 -39.32
CA ASN A 127 11.77 24.31 -38.10
C ASN A 127 11.75 23.03 -37.23
N THR A 128 12.89 22.37 -37.16
CA THR A 128 13.39 21.56 -36.02
C THR A 128 14.55 22.34 -35.39
N PRO A 129 15.11 22.03 -34.19
CA PRO A 129 14.78 21.00 -33.18
C PRO A 129 14.79 21.53 -31.71
N THR A 130 14.23 20.79 -30.74
CA THR A 130 14.88 20.60 -29.40
C THR A 130 14.18 19.50 -28.58
N PRO A 131 14.92 18.53 -28.00
CA PRO A 131 14.35 17.54 -27.07
C PRO A 131 14.29 18.11 -25.65
N SER A 132 13.07 18.20 -25.09
CA SER A 132 12.87 18.49 -23.67
C SER A 132 13.01 17.20 -22.86
N SER A 133 13.96 17.17 -21.94
CA SER A 133 14.16 16.12 -20.95
C SER A 133 13.68 16.63 -19.60
N ALA A 134 12.58 16.05 -19.08
CA ALA A 134 12.20 16.13 -17.67
C ALA A 134 11.04 15.17 -17.38
N THR A 135 11.34 13.86 -17.25
CA THR A 135 10.47 12.99 -16.47
C THR A 135 11.04 12.97 -15.06
N TYR A 136 10.49 13.81 -14.19
CA TYR A 136 10.81 13.84 -12.78
C TYR A 136 10.25 12.57 -12.12
N SER A 137 11.07 11.52 -12.07
CA SER A 137 10.77 10.31 -11.28
C SER A 137 11.32 10.53 -9.88
N ASN A 138 10.43 10.61 -8.88
CA ASN A 138 10.79 10.59 -7.47
C ASN A 138 11.33 9.20 -7.11
N ASN A 139 12.60 8.96 -7.43
CA ASN A 139 13.36 7.86 -6.85
C ASN A 139 13.73 8.28 -5.42
N TYR A 140 12.91 7.84 -4.46
CA TYR A 140 13.28 7.90 -3.05
C TYR A 140 14.50 7.01 -2.83
N PHE A 141 15.62 7.69 -2.58
CA PHE A 141 16.93 7.13 -2.31
C PHE A 141 16.92 6.48 -0.92
N TYR A 142 16.74 5.16 -0.87
CA TYR A 142 17.00 4.38 0.34
C TYR A 142 18.51 4.12 0.43
N GLY A 143 19.22 5.02 1.10
CA GLY A 143 20.62 4.81 1.48
C GLY A 143 20.70 3.75 2.59
N GLU A 144 21.59 2.78 2.40
CA GLU A 144 21.94 1.65 3.27
C GLU A 144 21.03 0.39 3.20
N ARG A 145 21.46 -0.53 2.31
CA ARG A 145 21.32 -2.00 2.36
C ARG A 145 19.94 -2.67 2.27
N TYR A 146 19.03 -2.17 1.45
CA TYR A 146 18.01 -3.04 0.87
C TYR A 146 18.13 -3.03 -0.65
N LEU A 147 18.23 -4.24 -1.22
CA LEU A 147 18.31 -4.48 -2.67
C LEU A 147 17.22 -3.67 -3.37
N ASN A 148 17.64 -2.87 -4.34
CA ASN A 148 16.80 -2.19 -5.30
C ASN A 148 15.84 -3.23 -5.90
N LEU A 149 14.61 -3.32 -5.38
CA LEU A 149 13.59 -4.24 -5.85
C LEU A 149 13.37 -3.93 -7.32
N GLY A 150 13.81 -4.87 -8.16
CA GLY A 150 14.03 -4.64 -9.58
C GLY A 150 12.86 -3.94 -10.24
N GLN A 151 13.12 -2.77 -10.83
CA GLN A 151 12.32 -2.31 -11.96
C GLN A 151 12.55 -3.28 -13.12
N HIS A 152 11.87 -4.43 -13.09
CA HIS A 152 11.74 -5.30 -14.24
C HIS A 152 10.87 -4.58 -15.27
N SER A 153 11.53 -3.77 -16.10
CA SER A 153 10.94 -3.23 -17.32
C SER A 153 10.68 -4.41 -18.26
N TYR A 154 9.46 -4.95 -18.23
CA TYR A 154 9.01 -5.93 -19.22
C TYR A 154 8.82 -5.20 -20.56
N TYR A 155 9.87 -5.17 -21.40
CA TYR A 155 9.75 -4.85 -22.80
C TYR A 155 8.93 -5.94 -23.50
N ASN A 156 7.64 -5.68 -23.71
CA ASN A 156 6.80 -6.53 -24.54
C ASN A 156 6.92 -6.04 -25.99
N GLY A 157 7.75 -6.70 -26.79
CA GLY A 157 8.02 -6.39 -28.19
C GLY A 157 6.87 -6.72 -29.14
N GLN A 158 5.69 -6.13 -28.94
CA GLN A 158 4.63 -6.14 -29.95
C GLN A 158 4.71 -4.86 -30.79
N THR A 159 5.26 -5.00 -31.99
CA THR A 159 5.18 -3.99 -33.05
C THR A 159 3.72 -3.79 -33.45
N VAL A 160 3.11 -2.70 -32.99
CA VAL A 160 1.79 -2.25 -33.44
C VAL A 160 1.96 -1.41 -34.70
N PRO A 161 1.23 -1.65 -35.80
CA PRO A 161 1.34 -0.83 -37.00
C PRO A 161 0.88 0.60 -36.73
N THR A 162 1.76 1.55 -37.04
CA THR A 162 1.55 3.00 -37.01
C THR A 162 0.39 3.38 -37.93
N MET A 163 -0.74 3.79 -37.35
CA MET A 163 -1.81 4.49 -38.05
C MET A 163 -1.58 6.01 -37.97
N PRO A 164 -1.85 6.76 -39.06
CA PRO A 164 -1.67 8.21 -39.08
C PRO A 164 -2.73 8.93 -38.23
N PRO A 165 -2.40 10.09 -37.61
CA PRO A 165 -3.34 10.84 -36.79
C PRO A 165 -4.29 11.66 -37.68
N LEU A 166 -5.58 11.31 -37.68
CA LEU A 166 -6.65 12.21 -38.08
C LEU A 166 -7.27 12.81 -36.81
N LEU A 167 -6.93 14.07 -36.50
CA LEU A 167 -7.63 14.85 -35.49
C LEU A 167 -8.38 15.99 -36.18
N THR A 168 -9.71 15.91 -36.17
CA THR A 168 -10.60 17.05 -36.38
C THR A 168 -10.98 17.62 -35.01
N PRO A 169 -11.02 18.96 -34.84
CA PRO A 169 -11.47 19.56 -33.60
C PRO A 169 -13.00 19.58 -33.56
N GLN A 170 -13.61 18.65 -32.82
CA GLN A 170 -15.05 18.69 -32.55
C GLN A 170 -15.33 19.40 -31.22
N GLN A 171 -16.01 20.54 -31.36
CA GLN A 171 -16.68 21.37 -30.36
C GLN A 171 -17.03 20.68 -29.03
N GLN A 172 -16.35 21.10 -27.95
CA GLN A 172 -16.88 21.02 -26.58
C GLN A 172 -17.72 22.27 -26.31
N ASN A 173 -19.02 22.20 -26.60
CA ASN A 173 -20.00 23.15 -26.09
C ASN A 173 -20.90 22.44 -25.06
N ASN A 174 -21.20 23.17 -23.97
CA ASN A 174 -22.06 22.86 -22.82
C ASN A 174 -21.42 22.11 -21.65
N ILE A 175 -20.71 22.88 -20.82
CA ILE A 175 -20.67 22.65 -19.37
C ILE A 175 -21.47 23.77 -18.70
N THR A 176 -22.46 23.32 -17.92
CA THR A 176 -23.23 23.96 -16.87
C THR A 176 -22.78 25.36 -16.44
N GLN A 177 -23.68 26.34 -16.56
CA GLN A 177 -23.62 27.62 -15.84
C GLN A 177 -23.58 27.32 -14.33
N GLN A 178 -22.39 27.27 -13.75
CA GLN A 178 -22.22 27.54 -12.33
C GLN A 178 -22.45 29.04 -12.13
N ASN A 179 -23.23 29.39 -11.11
CA ASN A 179 -23.33 30.76 -10.60
C ASN A 179 -21.92 31.33 -10.43
N PHE A 180 -21.54 32.26 -11.31
CA PHE A 180 -20.38 33.10 -11.10
C PHE A 180 -20.70 34.00 -9.91
N VAL A 181 -20.19 33.62 -8.74
CA VAL A 181 -19.83 34.61 -7.73
C VAL A 181 -18.83 35.53 -8.44
N ALA A 182 -19.14 36.83 -8.47
CA ALA A 182 -18.31 37.84 -9.11
C ALA A 182 -16.84 37.59 -8.77
N ALA A 183 -16.00 37.50 -9.80
CA ALA A 183 -14.56 37.39 -9.61
C ALA A 183 -14.13 38.49 -8.63
N PRO A 184 -13.45 38.15 -7.52
CA PRO A 184 -12.85 39.18 -6.69
C PRO A 184 -11.97 40.04 -7.59
N PRO A 185 -11.95 41.37 -7.39
CA PRO A 185 -11.18 42.28 -8.23
C PRO A 185 -9.76 41.74 -8.35
N ALA A 186 -9.35 41.50 -9.60
CA ALA A 186 -7.94 41.36 -9.91
C ALA A 186 -7.24 42.60 -9.36
N ASP A 187 -6.02 42.42 -8.89
CA ASP A 187 -5.07 43.49 -8.62
C ASP A 187 -5.07 44.04 -7.18
N GLN A 188 -4.52 43.24 -6.26
CA GLN A 188 -3.47 43.72 -5.37
C GLN A 188 -2.34 42.69 -5.34
N GLY A 189 -1.19 43.05 -5.91
CA GLY A 189 -0.02 42.20 -6.04
C GLY A 189 0.45 41.63 -4.70
N LEU A 190 0.04 40.39 -4.41
CA LEU A 190 0.72 39.53 -3.45
C LEU A 190 1.97 38.96 -4.13
N THR A 191 2.96 39.83 -4.37
CA THR A 191 4.35 39.39 -4.42
C THR A 191 4.69 38.92 -3.02
N ALA A 192 4.42 37.64 -2.71
CA ALA A 192 5.00 37.00 -1.55
C ALA A 192 6.51 37.23 -1.68
N PRO A 193 7.14 37.97 -0.75
CA PRO A 193 8.56 38.24 -0.84
C PRO A 193 9.27 36.90 -0.95
N ALA A 194 10.09 36.74 -1.99
CA ALA A 194 11.00 35.60 -2.06
C ALA A 194 11.81 35.63 -0.76
N LEU A 195 11.55 34.66 0.12
CA LEU A 195 12.39 34.40 1.27
C LEU A 195 13.67 33.83 0.68
N ASP A 196 14.60 34.73 0.32
CA ASP A 196 15.95 34.33 -0.03
C ASP A 196 16.50 33.56 1.17
N PRO A 197 16.92 32.29 0.97
CA PRO A 197 17.44 31.48 2.07
C PRO A 197 18.62 32.23 2.69
N HIS A 198 18.60 32.39 4.02
CA HIS A 198 19.65 33.12 4.69
C HIS A 198 20.96 32.32 4.52
N PRO A 199 22.14 32.95 4.37
CA PRO A 199 23.40 32.22 4.24
C PRO A 199 23.70 31.21 5.37
N SER A 200 23.06 31.38 6.53
CA SER A 200 23.12 30.42 7.65
C SER A 200 22.32 29.13 7.43
N ASP A 201 21.44 29.09 6.44
CA ASP A 201 20.57 27.94 6.14
C ASP A 201 21.30 26.91 5.27
N VAL A 202 22.49 27.25 4.77
CA VAL A 202 23.35 26.33 4.01
C VAL A 202 24.05 25.38 4.98
N VAL A 203 23.42 24.22 5.22
CA VAL A 203 24.02 23.10 5.93
C VAL A 203 25.04 22.37 5.05
N SER A 204 26.17 21.98 5.63
CA SER A 204 27.33 21.43 4.90
C SER A 204 27.23 19.93 4.59
N SER A 205 26.26 19.23 5.19
CA SER A 205 26.03 17.81 4.97
C SER A 205 24.56 17.43 5.14
N LEU A 206 24.18 16.29 4.56
CA LEU A 206 22.85 15.71 4.75
C LEU A 206 22.58 15.37 6.22
N SER A 207 23.57 14.86 6.96
CA SER A 207 23.42 14.56 8.38
C SER A 207 23.14 15.81 9.21
N GLN A 208 23.78 16.94 8.87
CA GLN A 208 23.51 18.24 9.50
C GLN A 208 22.10 18.72 9.15
N ALA A 209 21.69 18.62 7.89
CA ALA A 209 20.31 18.92 7.47
C ALA A 209 19.28 18.11 8.26
N MET A 210 19.51 16.80 8.40
CA MET A 210 18.62 15.92 9.15
C MET A 210 18.59 16.25 10.65
N ALA A 211 19.72 16.66 11.23
CA ALA A 211 19.80 17.05 12.64
C ALA A 211 19.05 18.36 12.94
N THR A 212 18.87 19.24 11.95
CA THR A 212 18.07 20.47 12.10
C THR A 212 16.56 20.21 12.06
N MET A 213 16.12 19.03 11.62
CA MET A 213 14.70 18.70 11.65
C MET A 213 14.21 18.66 13.11
N PRO A 214 13.11 19.36 13.43
CA PRO A 214 12.60 19.40 14.80
C PRO A 214 12.33 17.99 15.28
N GLN A 215 13.00 17.59 16.36
CA GLN A 215 12.77 16.30 16.99
C GLN A 215 11.33 16.26 17.49
N GLN A 216 10.48 15.53 16.76
CA GLN A 216 9.13 15.25 17.17
C GLN A 216 9.22 14.35 18.42
N GLY A 217 8.98 14.90 19.62
CA GLY A 217 9.00 14.16 20.90
C GLY A 217 7.87 13.12 21.05
N SER A 218 7.37 12.60 19.93
CA SER A 218 6.24 11.72 19.80
C SER A 218 6.76 10.29 19.63
N HIS A 219 7.07 9.63 20.75
CA HIS A 219 7.50 8.23 20.73
C HIS A 219 6.31 7.29 20.92
N CYS A 220 6.44 6.08 20.36
CA CYS A 220 5.57 4.96 20.70
C CYS A 220 5.66 4.64 22.20
N PRO A 221 4.68 3.91 22.77
CA PRO A 221 4.76 3.44 24.16
C PRO A 221 6.10 2.76 24.43
N LYS A 222 6.82 3.21 25.46
CA LYS A 222 8.18 2.75 25.75
C LYS A 222 8.22 1.25 26.11
N ASP A 223 7.21 0.79 26.82
CA ASP A 223 7.10 -0.57 27.34
C ASP A 223 6.06 -1.38 26.55
N ASP A 224 6.20 -1.38 25.22
CA ASP A 224 5.31 -2.12 24.33
C ASP A 224 5.64 -3.62 24.32
N VAL A 225 4.87 -4.39 25.07
CA VAL A 225 4.98 -5.86 25.17
C VAL A 225 4.57 -6.59 23.89
N THR A 226 3.99 -5.90 22.91
CA THR A 226 3.52 -6.50 21.66
C THR A 226 4.59 -6.50 20.56
N LEU A 227 5.75 -5.88 20.82
CA LEU A 227 6.90 -5.94 19.92
C LEU A 227 7.41 -7.39 19.77
N PRO A 228 7.71 -7.84 18.55
CA PRO A 228 8.24 -9.18 18.34
C PRO A 228 9.62 -9.30 19.02
N ALA A 229 9.76 -10.33 19.86
CA ALA A 229 11.00 -10.60 20.57
C ALA A 229 11.89 -11.57 19.78
N THR A 230 11.26 -12.49 19.05
CA THR A 230 11.89 -13.58 18.31
C THR A 230 11.63 -13.48 16.82
N ASP A 231 12.43 -14.17 16.01
CA ASP A 231 12.22 -14.20 14.56
C ASP A 231 10.94 -14.96 14.18
N GLU A 232 10.53 -15.92 15.02
CA GLU A 232 9.26 -16.63 14.90
C GLU A 232 8.07 -15.68 15.05
N ASP A 233 8.14 -14.73 15.99
CA ASP A 233 7.10 -13.70 16.17
C ASP A 233 7.00 -12.80 14.93
N ARG A 234 8.14 -12.37 14.38
CA ARG A 234 8.18 -11.57 13.13
C ARG A 234 7.60 -12.35 11.96
N GLU A 235 7.95 -13.62 11.85
CA GLU A 235 7.43 -14.50 10.80
C GLU A 235 5.90 -14.63 10.89
N GLN A 236 5.33 -14.70 12.09
CA GLN A 236 3.89 -14.72 12.28
C GLN A 236 3.22 -13.46 11.72
N TRP A 237 3.75 -12.27 12.01
CA TRP A 237 3.25 -11.01 11.45
C TRP A 237 3.36 -10.97 9.92
N VAL A 238 4.49 -11.43 9.37
CA VAL A 238 4.72 -11.51 7.93
C VAL A 238 3.73 -12.46 7.25
N ARG A 239 3.44 -13.61 7.84
CA ARG A 239 2.41 -14.55 7.35
C ARG A 239 1.02 -13.89 7.35
N MET A 240 0.67 -13.13 8.39
CA MET A 240 -0.61 -12.41 8.46
C MET A 240 -0.71 -11.31 7.39
N LEU A 241 0.36 -10.54 7.18
CA LEU A 241 0.45 -9.55 6.11
C LEU A 241 0.31 -10.20 4.73
N LEU A 242 1.01 -11.31 4.49
CA LEU A 242 0.97 -12.03 3.22
C LEU A 242 -0.44 -12.57 2.93
N ASN A 243 -1.12 -13.10 3.95
CA ASN A 243 -2.52 -13.51 3.85
C ASN A 243 -3.43 -12.33 3.52
N ALA A 244 -3.25 -11.18 4.15
CA ALA A 244 -4.03 -9.97 3.86
C ALA A 244 -3.79 -9.47 2.43
N ILE A 245 -2.54 -9.43 1.98
CA ILE A 245 -2.18 -9.10 0.60
C ILE A 245 -2.86 -10.06 -0.36
N ASN A 246 -2.84 -11.37 -0.12
CA ASN A 246 -3.43 -12.38 -1.01
C ASN A 246 -4.96 -12.53 -0.90
N ASN A 247 -5.58 -11.97 0.14
CA ASN A 247 -7.04 -12.01 0.30
C ASN A 247 -7.73 -11.28 -0.85
N LEU A 248 -8.66 -11.94 -1.54
CA LEU A 248 -9.46 -11.31 -2.61
C LEU A 248 -10.92 -11.07 -2.23
N ASP A 249 -11.29 -11.42 -1.00
CA ASP A 249 -12.64 -11.31 -0.50
C ASP A 249 -12.85 -9.98 0.24
N GLY A 250 -14.03 -9.36 0.10
CA GLY A 250 -14.36 -8.13 0.82
C GLY A 250 -13.54 -6.89 0.40
N ILE A 251 -13.04 -6.85 -0.84
CA ILE A 251 -12.28 -5.69 -1.34
C ILE A 251 -13.21 -4.49 -1.59
N GLU A 252 -12.83 -3.34 -1.05
CA GLU A 252 -13.55 -2.08 -1.19
C GLU A 252 -13.55 -1.58 -2.63
N GLY A 253 -14.70 -1.07 -3.09
CA GLY A 253 -14.87 -0.53 -4.45
C GLY A 253 -14.96 -1.57 -5.56
N ASN A 254 -14.91 -2.87 -5.25
CA ASN A 254 -14.93 -3.95 -6.23
C ASN A 254 -16.25 -4.75 -6.24
N GLN A 255 -17.37 -4.05 -6.07
CA GLN A 255 -18.73 -4.59 -6.09
C GLN A 255 -19.14 -5.01 -7.52
N GLY A 256 -18.57 -6.11 -8.03
CA GLY A 256 -18.99 -6.69 -9.30
C GLY A 256 -18.12 -7.84 -9.82
N LYS A 257 -18.77 -8.91 -10.29
CA LYS A 257 -18.13 -10.11 -10.87
C LYS A 257 -17.10 -9.79 -11.98
N LYS A 258 -17.32 -8.72 -12.76
CA LYS A 258 -16.46 -8.35 -13.89
C LYS A 258 -15.04 -7.98 -13.47
N ASN A 259 -14.88 -7.25 -12.38
CA ASN A 259 -13.57 -6.80 -11.92
C ASN A 259 -12.84 -7.86 -11.09
N GLN A 260 -13.58 -8.83 -10.55
CA GLN A 260 -13.00 -9.93 -9.78
C GLN A 260 -12.09 -10.81 -10.66
N ASN A 261 -12.47 -11.09 -11.90
CA ASN A 261 -11.66 -11.90 -12.82
C ASN A 261 -10.34 -11.22 -13.20
N SER A 262 -10.37 -9.92 -13.52
CA SER A 262 -9.14 -9.18 -13.82
C SER A 262 -8.22 -9.10 -12.61
N LEU A 263 -8.81 -8.94 -11.43
CA LEU A 263 -8.04 -8.88 -10.19
C LEU A 263 -7.44 -10.25 -9.84
N GLN A 264 -8.20 -11.34 -9.95
CA GLN A 264 -7.71 -12.70 -9.72
C GLN A 264 -6.54 -13.04 -10.65
N LYS A 265 -6.66 -12.73 -11.95
CA LYS A 265 -5.58 -12.95 -12.92
C LYS A 265 -4.30 -12.20 -12.55
N ARG A 266 -4.44 -10.97 -12.05
CA ARG A 266 -3.29 -10.15 -11.65
C ARG A 266 -2.68 -10.63 -10.32
N TRP A 267 -3.50 -11.06 -9.37
CA TRP A 267 -3.05 -11.31 -8.00
C TRP A 267 -2.65 -12.75 -7.70
N ARG A 268 -3.31 -13.71 -8.35
CA ARG A 268 -3.03 -15.15 -8.21
C ARG A 268 -2.25 -15.71 -9.38
N GLY A 269 -1.88 -14.85 -10.33
CA GLY A 269 -1.32 -15.26 -11.60
C GLY A 269 -2.37 -15.85 -12.53
N PRO A 270 -2.09 -15.90 -13.84
CA PRO A 270 -2.81 -16.78 -14.75
C PRO A 270 -2.43 -18.24 -14.46
N LEU A 271 -3.37 -19.18 -14.64
CA LEU A 271 -3.02 -20.61 -14.75
C LEU A 271 -2.05 -20.89 -15.92
N THR A 272 -2.00 -19.99 -16.92
CA THR A 272 -1.39 -20.22 -18.24
C THR A 272 -0.49 -19.07 -18.74
N GLY A 273 0.08 -18.25 -17.86
CA GLY A 273 0.94 -17.11 -18.26
C GLY A 273 1.90 -16.66 -17.16
N PRO A 274 2.66 -15.57 -17.39
CA PRO A 274 3.58 -15.06 -16.37
C PRO A 274 2.82 -14.39 -15.22
N ASP A 275 3.27 -14.67 -14.00
CA ASP A 275 2.77 -14.02 -12.79
C ASP A 275 3.06 -12.52 -12.84
N TYR A 276 2.03 -11.71 -12.60
CA TYR A 276 2.19 -10.25 -12.58
C TYR A 276 3.01 -9.78 -11.37
N TYR A 277 2.78 -10.41 -10.21
CA TYR A 277 3.52 -10.19 -8.98
C TYR A 277 4.11 -11.52 -8.52
N LEU A 278 5.43 -11.58 -8.38
CA LEU A 278 6.07 -12.80 -7.90
C LEU A 278 5.71 -12.99 -6.40
N PRO A 279 5.53 -14.24 -5.93
CA PRO A 279 5.33 -14.52 -4.51
C PRO A 279 6.45 -13.94 -3.63
N ALA A 280 7.68 -13.94 -4.13
CA ALA A 280 8.85 -13.37 -3.46
C ALA A 280 8.72 -11.86 -3.24
N ASP A 281 8.22 -11.09 -4.22
CA ASP A 281 8.06 -9.63 -4.11
C ASP A 281 7.09 -9.27 -2.98
N LYS A 282 5.98 -10.03 -2.88
CA LYS A 282 5.00 -9.85 -1.81
C LYS A 282 5.61 -10.16 -0.44
N LEU A 283 6.41 -11.22 -0.35
CA LEU A 283 7.07 -11.61 0.90
C LEU A 283 8.09 -10.56 1.33
N ILE A 284 8.91 -10.04 0.41
CA ILE A 284 9.87 -8.96 0.70
C ILE A 284 9.12 -7.70 1.17
N LEU A 285 8.01 -7.34 0.52
CA LEU A 285 7.18 -6.24 0.97
C LEU A 285 6.66 -6.45 2.40
N CYS A 286 6.19 -7.66 2.75
CA CYS A 286 5.73 -7.97 4.10
C CYS A 286 6.83 -7.79 5.14
N TRP A 287 8.03 -8.31 4.89
CA TRP A 287 9.20 -8.10 5.75
C TRP A 287 9.58 -6.61 5.88
N THR A 288 9.50 -5.86 4.78
CA THR A 288 9.82 -4.43 4.78
C THR A 288 8.82 -3.62 5.62
N ILE A 289 7.53 -3.98 5.58
CA ILE A 289 6.49 -3.36 6.40
C ILE A 289 6.73 -3.65 7.89
N GLU A 290 7.01 -4.90 8.21
CA GLU A 290 7.27 -5.36 9.57
C GLU A 290 8.52 -4.69 10.16
N ASP A 291 9.66 -4.71 9.47
CA ASP A 291 10.89 -4.03 9.88
C ASP A 291 10.67 -2.53 10.11
N LEU A 292 9.98 -1.84 9.18
CA LEU A 292 9.74 -0.40 9.32
C LEU A 292 8.82 -0.10 10.51
N ALA A 293 7.80 -0.94 10.76
CA ALA A 293 6.94 -0.80 11.93
C ALA A 293 7.72 -1.04 13.23
N GLU A 294 8.56 -2.07 13.28
CA GLU A 294 9.38 -2.39 14.45
C GLU A 294 10.36 -1.25 14.74
N ARG A 295 11.05 -0.77 13.71
CA ARG A 295 12.00 0.36 13.83
C ARG A 295 11.30 1.64 14.27
N LEU A 296 10.09 1.94 13.77
CA LEU A 296 9.31 3.09 14.25
C LEU A 296 9.07 3.02 15.76
N HIS A 297 8.75 1.83 16.26
CA HIS A 297 8.49 1.62 17.68
C HIS A 297 9.75 1.69 18.53
N ARG A 298 10.87 1.13 18.06
CA ARG A 298 12.16 1.13 18.79
C ARG A 298 12.90 2.47 18.74
N LEU A 299 12.92 3.11 17.58
CA LEU A 299 13.74 4.30 17.28
C LEU A 299 12.92 5.60 17.22
N GLY A 300 11.60 5.48 17.20
CA GLY A 300 10.68 6.60 17.06
C GLY A 300 10.52 7.09 15.62
N PRO A 301 9.90 8.25 15.42
CA PRO A 301 9.53 8.77 14.10
C PRO A 301 10.71 9.14 13.20
N SER A 302 11.94 9.16 13.74
CA SER A 302 13.18 9.44 13.01
C SER A 302 13.48 8.45 11.88
N VAL A 303 12.82 7.29 11.87
CA VAL A 303 12.92 6.28 10.80
C VAL A 303 12.25 6.73 9.50
N PHE A 304 11.39 7.75 9.55
CA PHE A 304 10.72 8.30 8.39
C PHE A 304 11.51 9.46 7.77
N HIS A 305 11.42 9.56 6.45
CA HIS A 305 12.09 10.56 5.63
C HIS A 305 11.05 11.38 4.86
N SER A 306 10.19 12.08 5.61
CA SER A 306 9.12 12.90 5.03
C SER A 306 9.33 14.38 5.37
N PHE A 307 9.16 15.23 4.36
CA PHE A 307 9.15 16.68 4.50
C PHE A 307 7.73 17.26 4.50
N ASP A 308 6.70 16.40 4.37
CA ASP A 308 5.31 16.83 4.37
C ASP A 308 4.81 17.06 5.80
N ALA A 309 4.42 18.29 6.11
CA ALA A 309 3.84 18.64 7.41
C ALA A 309 2.55 17.85 7.71
N ASN A 310 1.74 17.57 6.68
CA ASN A 310 0.53 16.76 6.85
C ASN A 310 0.88 15.32 7.21
N PHE A 311 1.94 14.74 6.63
CA PHE A 311 2.42 13.42 7.03
C PHE A 311 2.71 13.35 8.54
N TRP A 312 3.47 14.31 9.07
CA TRP A 312 3.80 14.34 10.49
C TRP A 312 2.58 14.56 11.38
N HIS A 313 1.66 15.43 10.97
CA HIS A 313 0.39 15.61 11.65
C HIS A 313 -0.40 14.29 11.73
N GLN A 314 -0.42 13.49 10.66
CA GLN A 314 -1.10 12.21 10.65
C GLN A 314 -0.35 11.15 11.47
N ALA A 315 0.97 11.10 11.40
CA ALA A 315 1.78 10.18 12.20
C ALA A 315 1.58 10.41 13.71
N ALA A 316 1.50 11.66 14.14
CA ALA A 316 1.28 12.03 15.54
C ALA A 316 -0.05 11.48 16.11
N LYS A 317 -1.07 11.23 15.28
CA LYS A 317 -2.36 10.68 15.73
C LYS A 317 -2.27 9.23 16.21
N THR A 318 -1.29 8.47 15.71
CA THR A 318 -1.09 7.05 16.06
C THR A 318 0.10 6.86 17.00
N ARG A 319 0.61 7.94 17.60
CA ARG A 319 1.83 7.87 18.44
C ARG A 319 1.70 6.99 19.67
N ASN A 320 0.48 6.85 20.21
CA ASN A 320 0.23 6.06 21.42
C ASN A 320 -0.16 4.61 21.12
N TRP A 321 -0.14 4.20 19.85
CA TRP A 321 -0.49 2.84 19.47
C TRP A 321 0.61 1.87 19.85
N THR A 322 0.21 0.63 20.17
CA THR A 322 1.13 -0.50 20.26
C THR A 322 1.54 -1.00 18.87
N PHE A 323 2.53 -1.90 18.83
CA PHE A 323 2.98 -2.58 17.64
C PHE A 323 1.86 -3.44 17.07
N GLU A 324 1.17 -4.21 17.93
CA GLU A 324 0.00 -5.00 17.54
C GLU A 324 -1.13 -4.14 16.95
N ASP A 325 -1.47 -3.01 17.58
CA ASP A 325 -2.50 -2.11 17.06
C ASP A 325 -2.13 -1.67 15.63
N ARG A 326 -0.90 -1.19 15.46
CA ARG A 326 -0.39 -0.72 14.17
C ARG A 326 -0.43 -1.80 13.12
N MET A 327 0.08 -2.99 13.42
CA MET A 327 0.11 -4.12 12.49
C MET A 327 -1.31 -4.58 12.13
N THR A 328 -2.21 -4.62 13.10
CA THR A 328 -3.62 -4.99 12.87
C THR A 328 -4.29 -4.05 11.87
N TRP A 329 -4.09 -2.73 12.01
CA TRP A 329 -4.65 -1.76 11.06
C TRP A 329 -3.98 -1.82 9.68
N ILE A 330 -2.68 -2.10 9.59
CA ILE A 330 -2.00 -2.33 8.31
C ILE A 330 -2.59 -3.57 7.62
N ILE A 331 -2.71 -4.68 8.35
CA ILE A 331 -3.31 -5.93 7.86
C ILE A 331 -4.72 -5.67 7.33
N GLU A 332 -5.56 -4.95 8.09
CA GLU A 332 -6.92 -4.62 7.66
C GLU A 332 -6.93 -3.76 6.38
N LEU A 333 -6.06 -2.75 6.29
CA LEU A 333 -5.92 -1.91 5.10
C LEU A 333 -5.56 -2.74 3.86
N LEU A 334 -4.55 -3.61 3.97
CA LEU A 334 -4.08 -4.45 2.85
C LEU A 334 -5.10 -5.52 2.46
N ARG A 335 -5.88 -5.99 3.44
CA ARG A 335 -6.97 -6.95 3.24
C ARG A 335 -8.04 -6.38 2.32
N VAL A 336 -8.43 -5.12 2.54
CA VAL A 336 -9.57 -4.51 1.83
C VAL A 336 -9.19 -3.65 0.62
N SER A 337 -7.91 -3.30 0.42
CA SER A 337 -7.49 -2.33 -0.60
C SER A 337 -6.35 -2.80 -1.51
N LYS A 338 -6.70 -3.33 -2.68
CA LYS A 338 -5.68 -3.77 -3.66
C LYS A 338 -4.98 -2.63 -4.39
N THR A 339 -5.64 -1.48 -4.55
CA THR A 339 -4.98 -0.28 -5.05
C THR A 339 -3.83 0.16 -4.13
N ARG A 340 -3.96 -0.02 -2.81
CA ARG A 340 -2.86 0.29 -1.87
C ARG A 340 -1.75 -0.75 -1.93
N CYS A 341 -2.10 -2.03 -2.05
CA CYS A 341 -1.10 -3.08 -2.29
C CYS A 341 -0.32 -2.83 -3.59
N ASP A 342 -0.99 -2.42 -4.67
CA ASP A 342 -0.34 -2.05 -5.93
C ASP A 342 0.67 -0.91 -5.74
N SER A 343 0.29 0.15 -5.03
CA SER A 343 1.18 1.27 -4.73
C SER A 343 2.41 0.83 -3.92
N LEU A 344 2.22 -0.06 -2.95
CA LEU A 344 3.30 -0.60 -2.13
C LEU A 344 4.27 -1.49 -2.92
N LEU A 345 3.74 -2.39 -3.76
CA LEU A 345 4.55 -3.22 -4.65
C LEU A 345 5.30 -2.38 -5.69
N GLY A 346 4.77 -1.20 -6.04
CA GLY A 346 5.48 -0.19 -6.83
C GLY A 346 6.48 0.67 -6.05
N GLY A 347 6.75 0.37 -4.76
CA GLY A 347 7.72 1.09 -3.93
C GLY A 347 7.24 2.44 -3.39
N SER A 348 5.95 2.76 -3.52
CA SER A 348 5.38 4.05 -3.12
C SER A 348 4.57 3.95 -1.82
N SER A 349 4.48 5.06 -1.08
CA SER A 349 3.58 5.23 0.08
C SER A 349 3.80 4.34 1.31
N LEU A 350 4.89 3.55 1.36
CA LEU A 350 5.20 2.66 2.49
C LEU A 350 5.21 3.39 3.84
N GLN A 351 5.99 4.47 3.95
CA GLN A 351 6.09 5.25 5.20
C GLN A 351 4.73 5.80 5.65
N GLY A 352 3.91 6.28 4.69
CA GLY A 352 2.58 6.81 4.98
C GLY A 352 1.60 5.75 5.50
N ILE A 353 1.73 4.51 5.03
CA ILE A 353 0.91 3.38 5.49
C ILE A 353 1.33 2.94 6.89
N VAL A 354 2.63 2.82 7.17
CA VAL A 354 3.12 2.44 8.51
C VAL A 354 2.84 3.54 9.53
N ALA A 355 2.99 4.82 9.15
CA ALA A 355 2.76 5.95 10.04
C ALA A 355 1.30 6.10 10.49
N ASN A 356 0.32 5.96 9.59
CA ASN A 356 -1.09 6.07 9.97
C ASN A 356 -1.99 5.20 9.07
N PRO A 357 -2.07 3.88 9.33
CA PRO A 357 -2.85 2.96 8.50
C PRO A 357 -4.37 3.18 8.62
N ALA A 358 -4.88 3.61 9.79
CA ALA A 358 -6.31 3.88 9.98
C ALA A 358 -6.82 5.00 9.08
N GLU A 359 -6.08 6.12 8.99
CA GLU A 359 -6.45 7.22 8.08
C GLU A 359 -6.48 6.74 6.62
N LYS A 360 -5.51 5.91 6.20
CA LYS A 360 -5.48 5.36 4.84
C LYS A 360 -6.65 4.41 4.58
N LEU A 361 -7.09 3.67 5.59
CA LEU A 361 -8.27 2.81 5.51
C LEU A 361 -9.56 3.62 5.39
N ASP A 362 -9.73 4.64 6.21
CA ASP A 362 -10.88 5.55 6.14
C ASP A 362 -10.95 6.27 4.79
N ALA A 363 -9.81 6.77 4.30
CA ALA A 363 -9.71 7.37 2.98
C ALA A 363 -10.08 6.37 1.86
N THR A 364 -9.66 5.10 1.99
CA THR A 364 -10.01 4.05 1.03
C THR A 364 -11.53 3.81 1.02
N ARG A 365 -12.15 3.70 2.19
CA ARG A 365 -13.61 3.52 2.32
C ARG A 365 -14.39 4.72 1.78
N ALA A 366 -13.93 5.94 2.08
CA ALA A 366 -14.53 7.16 1.54
C ALA A 366 -14.42 7.20 0.01
N GLN A 367 -13.27 6.86 -0.55
CA GLN A 367 -13.05 6.80 -2.00
C GLN A 367 -13.92 5.73 -2.67
N ALA A 368 -14.10 4.57 -2.04
CA ALA A 368 -14.99 3.52 -2.52
C ALA A 368 -16.44 4.02 -2.66
N LYS A 369 -16.97 4.68 -1.62
CA LYS A 369 -18.32 5.28 -1.62
C LYS A 369 -18.47 6.35 -2.72
N GLN A 370 -17.46 7.20 -2.90
CA GLN A 370 -17.47 8.22 -3.95
C GLN A 370 -17.47 7.61 -5.35
N ASN A 371 -16.67 6.56 -5.56
CA ASN A 371 -16.61 5.84 -6.83
C ASN A 371 -17.93 5.14 -7.16
N GLU A 372 -18.61 4.57 -6.17
CA GLU A 372 -19.94 3.98 -6.33
C GLU A 372 -20.96 5.02 -6.81
N LYS A 373 -21.09 6.14 -6.09
CA LYS A 373 -21.99 7.26 -6.47
C LYS A 373 -21.68 7.80 -7.87
N ARG A 374 -20.40 7.93 -8.21
CA ARG A 374 -19.97 8.31 -9.56
C ARG A 374 -20.42 7.28 -10.60
N GLY A 375 -20.29 5.99 -10.29
CA GLY A 375 -20.75 4.90 -11.13
C GLY A 375 -22.25 4.94 -11.42
N GLU A 376 -23.07 5.22 -10.42
CA GLU A 376 -24.53 5.40 -10.57
C GLU A 376 -24.87 6.60 -11.47
N THR A 377 -24.23 7.74 -11.21
CA THR A 377 -24.40 8.96 -12.01
C THR A 377 -24.06 8.72 -13.48
N LEU A 378 -22.98 7.98 -13.76
CA LEU A 378 -22.59 7.61 -15.12
C LEU A 378 -23.59 6.66 -15.78
N LYS A 379 -24.18 5.71 -15.04
CA LYS A 379 -25.23 4.83 -15.56
C LYS A 379 -26.48 5.63 -15.96
N LEU A 380 -26.93 6.54 -15.11
CA LEU A 380 -28.08 7.41 -15.39
C LEU A 380 -27.83 8.30 -16.61
N GLY A 381 -26.66 8.95 -16.68
CA GLY A 381 -26.29 9.77 -17.83
C GLY A 381 -26.26 8.99 -19.15
N ARG A 382 -25.76 7.75 -19.14
CA ARG A 382 -25.77 6.86 -20.31
C ARG A 382 -27.18 6.45 -20.72
N ALA A 383 -28.07 6.17 -19.76
CA ALA A 383 -29.46 5.84 -20.05
C ALA A 383 -30.20 7.01 -20.71
N ILE A 384 -30.03 8.23 -20.20
CA ILE A 384 -30.60 9.46 -20.79
C ILE A 384 -30.05 9.68 -22.20
N LYS A 385 -28.74 9.53 -22.41
CA LYS A 385 -28.12 9.68 -23.74
C LYS A 385 -28.69 8.66 -24.74
N LYS A 386 -28.91 7.42 -24.31
CA LYS A 386 -29.52 6.37 -25.14
C LYS A 386 -30.96 6.71 -25.51
N GLN A 387 -31.78 7.17 -24.56
CA GLN A 387 -33.15 7.60 -24.82
C GLN A 387 -33.23 8.78 -25.79
N LYS A 388 -32.34 9.77 -25.65
CA LYS A 388 -32.27 10.91 -26.58
C LYS A 388 -31.89 10.46 -27.99
N THR A 389 -30.95 9.54 -28.12
CA THR A 389 -30.52 9.00 -29.43
C THR A 389 -31.68 8.28 -30.12
N ASN A 390 -32.43 7.46 -29.38
CA ASN A 390 -33.57 6.69 -29.91
C ASN A 390 -34.80 7.54 -30.27
N ARG A 391 -34.89 8.81 -29.83
CA ARG A 391 -36.00 9.71 -30.20
C ARG A 391 -35.77 10.48 -31.50
N VAL A 392 -34.53 10.50 -32.00
CA VAL A 392 -34.14 11.27 -33.19
C VAL A 392 -34.16 10.40 -34.45
N THR A 393 -33.99 9.09 -34.28
CA THR A 393 -34.24 8.05 -35.29
C THR A 393 -35.72 7.70 -35.32
#